data_AF-A0A2V7LF40-F1
#
_entry.id   AF-A0A2V7LF40-F1
#
_cell.length_a   1.000
_cell.length_b   1.000
_cell.length_c   1.000
_cell.angle_alpha   90.00
_cell.angle_beta   90.00
_cell.angle_gamma   90.00
#
_symmetry.space_group_name_H-M   'P 1'
#
loop_
_entity.id
_entity.type
_entity.pdbx_description
1 polymer ?
#
loop_
_entity_poly.entity_id
_entity_poly.type
_entity_poly.pdbx_seq_one_letter_code
_entity_poly.pdbx_strand_id
1 'polypeptide(L)'
;MNRSFRARAGLLALMCVTGLAVAGRVDAQGTAASMGAKPDDAPRALVLSDQARRFLLLQYRGYPTEFMGCMIGSVRGRAVVVDRIAPADVDPAQSTATWVVPRQTCESAGWTGTVGTIHSHPSAERCWYFFPGTGVPSSDGVSFLSTAYPVDAIMCGDRIVWINRALAEQELTLTRPRSPE
;
A
#
# COMPACT_ATOMS: atom_id res chain seq x y z
N MET A 1 22.26 -1.34 -75.14
CA MET A 1 22.67 -0.66 -73.88
C MET A 1 23.17 -1.70 -72.88
N ASN A 2 24.49 -1.76 -72.73
CA ASN A 2 25.29 -2.16 -71.57
C ASN A 2 24.54 -2.39 -70.23
N ARG A 3 24.62 -3.58 -69.61
CA ARG A 3 25.71 -4.02 -68.70
C ARG A 3 25.27 -5.20 -67.82
N SER A 4 26.10 -6.22 -67.81
CA SER A 4 26.11 -7.35 -66.88
C SER A 4 26.28 -6.90 -65.43
N PHE A 5 25.54 -7.51 -64.50
CA PHE A 5 25.83 -7.44 -63.07
C PHE A 5 26.28 -8.81 -62.56
N ARG A 6 27.57 -8.89 -62.20
CA ARG A 6 28.15 -9.99 -61.43
C ARG A 6 27.82 -9.77 -59.96
N ALA A 7 27.13 -10.71 -59.33
CA ALA A 7 26.95 -10.72 -57.88
C ALA A 7 28.26 -11.22 -57.22
N ARG A 8 28.93 -10.33 -56.48
CA ARG A 8 30.04 -10.70 -55.58
C ARG A 8 29.45 -11.04 -54.21
N ALA A 9 29.71 -12.27 -53.76
CA ALA A 9 29.50 -12.70 -52.39
C ALA A 9 30.32 -11.84 -51.43
N GLY A 10 29.65 -11.15 -50.51
CA GLY A 10 30.25 -10.37 -49.43
C GLY A 10 30.05 -11.10 -48.11
N LEU A 11 31.14 -11.67 -47.60
CA LEU A 11 31.30 -12.22 -46.26
C LEU A 11 31.21 -11.06 -45.25
N LEU A 12 30.30 -11.12 -44.26
CA LEU A 12 30.33 -10.22 -43.11
C LEU A 12 30.34 -11.03 -41.82
N ALA A 13 31.45 -10.83 -41.10
CA ALA A 13 31.85 -11.55 -39.91
C ALA A 13 30.97 -11.18 -38.70
N LEU A 14 30.63 -12.20 -37.93
CA LEU A 14 29.93 -12.10 -36.66
C LEU A 14 30.94 -11.69 -35.57
N MET A 15 30.88 -10.45 -35.09
CA MET A 15 31.62 -10.02 -33.89
C MET A 15 30.80 -10.35 -32.64
N CYS A 16 31.26 -11.35 -31.88
CA CYS A 16 30.87 -11.57 -30.49
C CYS A 16 31.49 -10.48 -29.61
N VAL A 17 30.66 -9.56 -29.08
CA VAL A 17 31.08 -8.67 -27.98
C VAL A 17 30.59 -9.29 -26.67
N THR A 18 31.52 -9.90 -25.94
CA THR A 18 31.33 -10.34 -24.56
C THR A 18 31.39 -9.13 -23.63
N GLY A 19 30.23 -8.61 -23.23
CA GLY A 19 30.13 -7.59 -22.18
C GLY A 19 30.15 -8.27 -20.80
N LEU A 20 31.24 -8.11 -20.05
CA LEU A 20 31.27 -8.40 -18.61
C LEU A 20 30.31 -7.44 -17.89
N ALA A 21 29.16 -7.96 -17.43
CA ALA A 21 28.32 -7.25 -16.48
C ALA A 21 28.92 -7.44 -15.08
N VAL A 22 29.52 -6.36 -14.55
CA VAL A 22 29.80 -6.23 -13.12
C VAL A 22 28.46 -6.18 -12.39
N ALA A 23 28.06 -7.30 -11.80
CA ALA A 23 26.93 -7.36 -10.89
C ALA A 23 27.31 -6.62 -9.60
N GLY A 24 27.11 -5.30 -9.59
CA GLY A 24 27.05 -4.53 -8.35
C GLY A 24 25.82 -4.99 -7.57
N ARG A 25 26.04 -5.77 -6.51
CA ARG A 25 25.02 -6.07 -5.51
C ARG A 25 24.66 -4.74 -4.83
N VAL A 26 23.51 -4.18 -5.20
CA VAL A 26 22.89 -3.12 -4.42
C VAL A 26 22.28 -3.84 -3.22
N ASP A 27 22.89 -3.66 -2.04
CA ASP A 27 22.30 -4.08 -0.78
C ASP A 27 21.02 -3.25 -0.56
N ALA A 28 19.91 -3.74 -1.11
CA ALA A 28 18.58 -3.32 -0.71
C ALA A 28 18.28 -3.93 0.68
N GLN A 29 19.04 -3.55 1.69
CA GLN A 29 18.65 -3.69 3.09
C GLN A 29 17.70 -2.53 3.44
N GLY A 30 16.54 -2.50 2.78
CA GLY A 30 15.35 -2.03 3.44
C GLY A 30 14.93 -3.16 4.37
N THR A 31 15.20 -3.04 5.67
CA THR A 31 14.59 -3.91 6.68
C THR A 31 13.08 -3.74 6.61
N ALA A 32 12.44 -4.50 5.72
CA ALA A 32 11.10 -4.98 5.97
C ALA A 32 11.21 -5.77 7.27
N ALA A 33 10.86 -5.13 8.38
CA ALA A 33 10.84 -5.77 9.69
C ALA A 33 9.98 -7.02 9.57
N SER A 34 10.65 -8.16 9.57
CA SER A 34 10.09 -9.47 9.31
C SER A 34 9.08 -9.86 10.38
N MET A 35 7.96 -10.40 9.90
CA MET A 35 7.05 -11.34 10.57
C MET A 35 7.50 -11.80 11.96
N GLY A 36 6.73 -11.44 12.99
CA GLY A 36 6.94 -11.94 14.35
C GLY A 36 6.93 -10.88 15.44
N ALA A 37 6.24 -9.75 15.27
CA ALA A 37 5.84 -9.00 16.46
C ALA A 37 5.05 -9.97 17.35
N LYS A 38 5.56 -10.26 18.56
CA LYS A 38 4.78 -11.01 19.55
C LYS A 38 3.43 -10.30 19.68
N PRO A 39 2.32 -11.01 19.93
CA PRO A 39 1.02 -10.35 20.17
C PRO A 39 1.13 -9.20 21.20
N ASP A 40 2.05 -9.34 22.16
CA ASP A 40 2.37 -8.33 23.16
C ASP A 40 3.04 -7.06 22.63
N ASP A 41 3.65 -7.06 21.45
CA ASP A 41 4.27 -5.90 20.81
C ASP A 41 3.38 -5.25 19.76
N ALA A 42 2.23 -5.85 19.45
CA ALA A 42 1.32 -5.32 18.43
C ALA A 42 0.84 -3.90 18.80
N PRO A 43 0.74 -2.99 17.80
CA PRO A 43 0.21 -1.65 18.02
C PRO A 43 -1.18 -1.66 18.66
N ARG A 44 -1.40 -0.82 19.67
CA ARG A 44 -2.69 -0.62 20.34
C ARG A 44 -3.29 0.76 20.08
N ALA A 45 -2.58 1.62 19.35
CA ALA A 45 -3.09 2.92 18.96
C ALA A 45 -2.69 3.24 17.52
N LEU A 46 -3.64 3.79 16.76
CA LEU A 46 -3.40 4.43 15.47
C LEU A 46 -3.63 5.93 15.64
N VAL A 47 -2.58 6.72 15.44
CA VAL A 47 -2.59 8.17 15.61
C VAL A 47 -2.37 8.83 14.26
N LEU A 48 -3.36 9.59 13.81
CA LEU A 48 -3.30 10.33 12.55
C LEU A 48 -3.01 11.80 12.80
N SER A 49 -2.05 12.36 12.05
CA SER A 49 -1.84 13.81 11.97
C SER A 49 -3.07 14.52 11.42
N ASP A 50 -3.15 15.85 11.63
CA ASP A 50 -4.23 16.66 11.07
C ASP A 50 -4.21 16.71 9.55
N GLN A 51 -3.01 16.65 8.95
CA GLN A 51 -2.86 16.56 7.51
C GLN A 51 -3.45 15.25 7.00
N ALA A 52 -3.11 14.11 7.63
CA ALA A 52 -3.60 12.79 7.23
C ALA A 52 -5.12 12.71 7.36
N ARG A 53 -5.69 13.19 8.47
CA ARG A 53 -7.14 13.22 8.71
C ARG A 53 -7.87 14.03 7.64
N ARG A 54 -7.40 15.24 7.34
CA ARG A 54 -8.02 16.11 6.34
C ARG A 54 -7.94 15.50 4.94
N PHE A 55 -6.79 14.93 4.59
CA PHE A 55 -6.62 14.25 3.30
C PHE A 55 -7.63 13.10 3.16
N LEU A 56 -7.72 12.22 4.15
CA LEU A 56 -8.65 11.08 4.12
C LEU A 56 -10.11 11.52 3.98
N LEU A 57 -10.54 12.52 4.75
CA LEU A 57 -11.88 13.10 4.64
C LEU A 57 -12.17 13.66 3.24
N LEU A 58 -11.19 14.28 2.58
CA LEU A 58 -11.33 14.77 1.21
C LEU A 58 -11.43 13.61 0.21
N GLN A 59 -10.57 12.60 0.33
CA GLN A 59 -10.58 11.45 -0.59
C GLN A 59 -11.91 10.70 -0.53
N TYR A 60 -12.42 10.41 0.66
CA TYR A 60 -13.69 9.70 0.81
C TYR A 60 -14.89 10.45 0.24
N ARG A 61 -14.91 11.78 0.38
CA ARG A 61 -15.99 12.61 -0.18
C ARG A 61 -15.85 12.84 -1.68
N GLY A 62 -14.65 12.67 -2.22
CA GLY A 62 -14.32 13.01 -3.59
C GLY A 62 -14.61 11.92 -4.62
N TYR A 63 -14.65 10.64 -4.22
CA TYR A 63 -14.71 9.52 -5.15
C TYR A 63 -15.80 8.50 -4.80
N PRO A 64 -16.51 7.95 -5.80
CA PRO A 64 -17.49 6.89 -5.60
C PRO A 64 -16.88 5.48 -5.61
N THR A 65 -15.56 5.37 -5.79
CA THR A 65 -14.80 4.12 -5.80
C THR A 65 -13.82 4.08 -4.63
N GLU A 66 -13.32 2.89 -4.32
CA GLU A 66 -12.31 2.70 -3.28
C GLU A 66 -11.00 3.39 -3.66
N PHE A 67 -10.56 4.32 -2.83
CA PHE A 67 -9.20 4.86 -2.87
C PHE A 67 -8.28 3.94 -2.07
N MET A 68 -6.99 3.88 -2.42
CA MET A 68 -5.95 3.28 -1.59
C MET A 68 -4.78 4.25 -1.37
N GLY A 69 -4.25 4.26 -0.16
CA GLY A 69 -3.15 5.10 0.27
C GLY A 69 -2.11 4.34 1.11
N CYS A 70 -0.89 4.83 1.04
CA CYS A 70 0.24 4.43 1.86
C CYS A 70 0.28 5.33 3.12
N MET A 71 0.17 4.72 4.29
CA MET A 71 0.33 5.44 5.56
C MET A 71 1.81 5.66 5.82
N ILE A 72 2.27 6.91 5.73
CA ILE A 72 3.67 7.28 5.97
C ILE A 72 3.84 7.77 7.39
N GLY A 73 4.78 7.20 8.13
CA GLY A 73 5.10 7.64 9.47
C GLY A 73 6.05 6.71 10.22
N SER A 74 5.75 6.44 11.49
CA SER A 74 6.62 5.66 12.38
C SER A 74 5.85 4.86 13.42
N VAL A 75 6.46 3.77 13.89
CA VAL A 75 6.00 3.04 15.08
C VAL A 75 6.71 3.62 16.30
N ARG A 76 5.96 4.05 17.31
CA ARG A 76 6.46 4.62 18.57
C ARG A 76 5.91 3.82 19.74
N GLY A 77 6.71 2.89 20.26
CA GLY A 77 6.23 1.90 21.23
C GLY A 77 5.08 1.10 20.65
N ARG A 78 3.89 1.16 21.27
CA ARG A 78 2.68 0.49 20.79
C ARG A 78 1.75 1.39 19.98
N ALA A 79 2.22 2.55 19.51
CA ALA A 79 1.46 3.44 18.66
C ALA A 79 2.02 3.44 17.24
N VAL A 80 1.15 3.33 16.24
CA VAL A 80 1.48 3.71 14.86
C VAL A 80 1.09 5.17 14.69
N VAL A 81 2.07 6.02 14.41
CA VAL A 81 1.87 7.44 14.13
C VAL A 81 1.96 7.64 12.62
N VAL A 82 0.88 8.12 12.03
CA VAL A 82 0.79 8.42 10.59
C VAL A 82 0.89 9.92 10.40
N ASP A 83 2.00 10.34 9.80
CA ASP A 83 2.33 11.74 9.56
C ASP A 83 1.60 12.28 8.33
N ARG A 84 1.46 11.45 7.28
CA ARG A 84 0.71 11.78 6.06
C ARG A 84 0.24 10.52 5.35
N ILE A 85 -0.73 10.70 4.46
CA ILE A 85 -1.13 9.67 3.49
C ILE A 85 -0.53 10.02 2.14
N ALA A 86 0.20 9.08 1.56
CA ALA A 86 0.67 9.16 0.19
C ALA A 86 -0.24 8.30 -0.71
N PRO A 87 -0.50 8.67 -1.97
CA PRO A 87 -1.32 7.84 -2.86
C PRO A 87 -0.61 6.52 -3.19
N ALA A 88 -1.34 5.41 -3.16
CA ALA A 88 -0.86 4.16 -3.74
C ALA A 88 -0.93 4.26 -5.28
N ASP A 89 -0.05 3.53 -5.99
CA ASP A 89 -0.12 3.45 -7.45
C ASP A 89 -1.25 2.52 -7.87
N VAL A 90 -2.41 3.11 -8.16
CA VAL A 90 -3.64 2.41 -8.54
C VAL A 90 -4.02 2.85 -9.95
N ASP A 91 -4.19 1.87 -10.84
CA ASP A 91 -4.86 2.13 -12.11
C ASP A 91 -6.35 2.44 -11.85
N PRO A 92 -6.93 3.50 -12.43
CA PRO A 92 -8.37 3.77 -12.27
C PRO A 92 -9.26 2.57 -12.62
N ALA A 93 -8.87 1.70 -13.55
CA ALA A 93 -9.61 0.49 -13.89
C ALA A 93 -9.54 -0.62 -12.82
N GLN A 94 -8.67 -0.45 -11.81
CA GLN A 94 -8.48 -1.36 -10.67
C GLN A 94 -9.04 -0.74 -9.37
N SER A 95 -9.91 0.26 -9.49
CA SER A 95 -10.65 0.87 -8.38
C SER A 95 -12.13 0.86 -8.73
N THR A 96 -12.92 0.18 -7.92
CA THR A 96 -14.38 0.10 -8.07
C THR A 96 -15.06 0.46 -6.76
N ALA A 97 -16.39 0.38 -6.68
CA ALA A 97 -17.11 0.65 -5.43
C ALA A 97 -16.85 -0.37 -4.31
N THR A 98 -16.26 -1.53 -4.61
CA THR A 98 -16.12 -2.65 -3.65
C THR A 98 -14.78 -3.36 -3.68
N TRP A 99 -13.80 -2.82 -4.42
CA TRP A 99 -12.43 -3.30 -4.36
C TRP A 99 -11.46 -2.27 -4.96
N VAL A 100 -10.22 -2.32 -4.48
CA VAL A 100 -9.06 -1.63 -5.06
C VAL A 100 -7.82 -2.52 -5.00
N VAL A 101 -7.04 -2.57 -6.08
CA VAL A 101 -5.73 -3.25 -6.11
C VAL A 101 -4.66 -2.29 -6.61
N PRO A 102 -3.56 -2.10 -5.88
CA PRO A 102 -2.44 -1.31 -6.36
C PRO A 102 -1.60 -2.12 -7.36
N ARG A 103 -0.99 -1.45 -8.35
CA ARG A 103 -0.10 -2.09 -9.33
C ARG A 103 1.15 -2.68 -8.68
N GLN A 104 1.56 -2.09 -7.56
CA GLN A 104 2.81 -2.38 -6.86
C GLN A 104 2.73 -1.95 -5.39
N THR A 105 3.69 -2.37 -4.58
CA THR A 105 3.77 -1.94 -3.17
C THR A 105 4.10 -0.46 -3.06
N CYS A 106 3.82 0.13 -1.89
CA CYS A 106 4.17 1.52 -1.57
C CYS A 106 5.67 1.78 -1.74
N GLU A 107 6.51 0.84 -1.31
CA GLU A 107 7.97 0.94 -1.41
C GLU A 107 8.43 0.87 -2.86
N SER A 108 7.84 -0.02 -3.65
CA SER A 108 8.13 -0.10 -5.08
C SER A 108 7.73 1.18 -5.82
N ALA A 109 6.69 1.88 -5.34
CA ALA A 109 6.28 3.19 -5.84
C ALA A 109 7.18 4.35 -5.35
N GLY A 110 8.23 4.05 -4.59
CA GLY A 110 9.21 5.03 -4.11
C GLY A 110 8.85 5.67 -2.78
N TRP A 111 7.80 5.21 -2.09
CA TRP A 111 7.50 5.67 -0.75
C TRP A 111 8.42 5.03 0.29
N THR A 112 8.84 5.82 1.27
CA THR A 112 9.66 5.36 2.39
C THR A 112 8.93 5.64 3.70
N GLY A 113 9.13 4.77 4.71
CA GLY A 113 8.50 4.94 6.01
C GLY A 113 7.02 4.53 6.02
N THR A 114 6.62 3.60 5.16
CA THR A 114 5.27 3.05 5.16
C THR A 114 5.05 2.21 6.41
N VAL A 115 4.02 2.55 7.18
CA VAL A 115 3.60 1.83 8.38
C VAL A 115 2.30 1.04 8.18
N GLY A 116 1.73 1.10 6.98
CA GLY A 116 0.52 0.39 6.61
C GLY A 116 -0.11 0.94 5.35
N THR A 117 -1.19 0.30 4.96
CA THR A 117 -2.09 0.76 3.91
C THR A 117 -3.39 1.23 4.50
N ILE A 118 -4.10 2.08 3.76
CA ILE A 118 -5.47 2.46 4.06
C ILE A 118 -6.26 2.49 2.77
N HIS A 119 -7.42 1.84 2.72
CA HIS A 119 -8.39 2.02 1.64
C HIS A 119 -9.72 2.53 2.17
N SER A 120 -10.61 2.97 1.29
CA SER A 120 -11.95 3.42 1.66
C SER A 120 -13.02 2.44 1.22
N HIS A 121 -14.06 2.24 2.02
CA HIS A 121 -15.33 1.64 1.57
C HIS A 121 -16.37 2.75 1.36
N PRO A 122 -16.67 3.15 0.11
CA PRO A 122 -17.52 4.31 -0.19
C PRO A 122 -18.93 4.25 0.43
N SER A 123 -19.50 3.05 0.54
CA SER A 123 -20.81 2.85 1.17
C SER A 123 -20.77 2.90 2.71
N ALA A 124 -19.58 2.87 3.32
CA ALA A 124 -19.36 2.64 4.76
C ALA A 124 -20.01 1.35 5.31
N GLU A 125 -20.41 0.45 4.41
CA GLU A 125 -20.84 -0.90 4.75
C GLU A 125 -19.64 -1.83 4.76
N ARG A 126 -19.75 -2.94 5.50
CA ARG A 126 -18.78 -4.05 5.42
C ARG A 126 -17.35 -3.70 5.82
N CYS A 127 -17.23 -2.90 6.86
CA CYS A 127 -15.95 -2.43 7.39
C CYS A 127 -15.41 -3.39 8.45
N TRP A 128 -14.84 -4.51 8.00
CA TRP A 128 -14.28 -5.53 8.88
C TRP A 128 -13.28 -6.41 8.11
N TYR A 129 -12.22 -6.83 8.78
CA TYR A 129 -11.23 -7.77 8.24
C TYR A 129 -11.66 -9.22 8.47
N PHE A 130 -12.50 -9.47 9.47
CA PHE A 130 -13.12 -10.76 9.74
C PHE A 130 -14.63 -10.64 9.71
N PHE A 131 -15.33 -11.65 9.18
CA PHE A 131 -16.79 -11.63 9.17
C PHE A 131 -17.31 -11.52 10.61
N PRO A 132 -18.25 -10.59 10.90
CA PRO A 132 -18.70 -10.32 12.26
C PRO A 132 -19.13 -11.58 13.02
N GLY A 133 -18.61 -11.76 14.23
CA GLY A 133 -18.90 -12.92 15.07
C GLY A 133 -18.18 -14.21 14.66
N THR A 134 -17.21 -14.12 13.74
CA THR A 134 -16.45 -15.28 13.25
C THR A 134 -14.94 -15.02 13.25
N GLY A 135 -14.14 -16.06 13.04
CA GLY A 135 -12.71 -15.97 12.73
C GLY A 135 -12.39 -16.10 11.24
N VAL A 136 -13.39 -15.98 10.36
CA VAL A 136 -13.21 -16.14 8.91
C VAL A 136 -12.76 -14.80 8.31
N PRO A 137 -11.60 -14.73 7.64
CA PRO A 137 -11.14 -13.49 7.04
C PRO A 137 -11.98 -13.08 5.83
N SER A 138 -12.24 -11.79 5.68
CA SER A 138 -12.74 -11.17 4.46
C SER A 138 -11.63 -11.07 3.40
N SER A 139 -11.94 -10.52 2.21
CA SER A 139 -10.91 -10.17 1.22
C SER A 139 -9.88 -9.18 1.78
N ASP A 140 -10.32 -8.23 2.60
CA ASP A 140 -9.43 -7.27 3.28
C ASP A 140 -8.55 -7.99 4.30
N GLY A 141 -9.13 -8.90 5.09
CA GLY A 141 -8.39 -9.75 6.03
C GLY A 141 -7.29 -10.57 5.36
N VAL A 142 -7.62 -11.25 4.25
CA VAL A 142 -6.64 -12.01 3.46
C VAL A 142 -5.55 -11.10 2.91
N SER A 143 -5.93 -9.93 2.39
CA SER A 143 -4.98 -8.96 1.83
C SER A 143 -4.03 -8.44 2.92
N PHE A 144 -4.53 -8.06 4.09
CA PHE A 144 -3.70 -7.64 5.22
C PHE A 144 -2.70 -8.72 5.64
N LEU A 145 -3.16 -9.97 5.75
CA LEU A 145 -2.32 -11.11 6.11
C LEU A 145 -1.18 -11.38 5.11
N SER A 146 -1.33 -10.93 3.86
CA SER A 146 -0.30 -11.08 2.82
C SER A 146 0.81 -10.02 2.88
N THR A 147 0.65 -8.95 3.66
CA THR A 147 1.64 -7.88 3.81
C THR A 147 2.46 -8.03 5.10
N ALA A 148 3.50 -7.21 5.27
CA ALA A 148 4.31 -7.16 6.50
C ALA A 148 4.07 -5.91 7.37
N TYR A 149 3.20 -4.99 6.96
CA TYR A 149 2.98 -3.74 7.70
C TYR A 149 2.42 -3.94 9.11
N PRO A 150 2.76 -3.12 10.10
CA PRO A 150 2.26 -3.30 11.46
C PRO A 150 0.73 -3.14 11.57
N VAL A 151 0.10 -2.37 10.67
CA VAL A 151 -1.35 -2.15 10.62
C VAL A 151 -1.88 -2.07 9.19
N ASP A 152 -3.18 -2.26 9.03
CA ASP A 152 -3.96 -1.90 7.85
C ASP A 152 -5.24 -1.17 8.29
N ALA A 153 -5.81 -0.34 7.43
CA ALA A 153 -6.95 0.50 7.76
C ALA A 153 -8.01 0.58 6.65
N ILE A 154 -9.28 0.65 7.05
CA ILE A 154 -10.43 0.87 6.20
C ILE A 154 -11.10 2.17 6.63
N MET A 155 -11.20 3.13 5.73
CA MET A 155 -11.97 4.34 5.92
C MET A 155 -13.44 4.09 5.58
N CYS A 156 -14.30 4.27 6.58
CA CYS A 156 -15.71 3.94 6.53
C CYS A 156 -16.57 5.10 7.02
N GLY A 157 -16.82 6.06 6.13
CA GLY A 157 -17.50 7.31 6.50
C GLY A 157 -16.57 8.21 7.31
N ASP A 158 -16.98 8.54 8.53
CA ASP A 158 -16.23 9.37 9.46
C ASP A 158 -15.39 8.56 10.47
N ARG A 159 -15.34 7.24 10.33
CA ARG A 159 -14.51 6.34 11.14
C ARG A 159 -13.50 5.59 10.29
N ILE A 160 -12.46 5.11 10.95
CA ILE A 160 -11.46 4.19 10.41
C ILE A 160 -11.50 2.93 11.24
N VAL A 161 -11.75 1.80 10.58
CA VAL A 161 -11.56 0.47 11.16
C VAL A 161 -10.14 0.04 10.82
N TRP A 162 -9.33 -0.28 11.82
CA TRP A 162 -7.95 -0.69 11.60
C TRP A 162 -7.63 -1.96 12.36
N ILE A 163 -6.68 -2.73 11.83
CA ILE A 163 -6.26 -4.01 12.39
C ILE A 163 -4.75 -4.01 12.59
N ASN A 164 -4.29 -4.79 13.56
CA ASN A 164 -2.87 -4.99 13.85
C ASN A 164 -2.47 -6.46 13.67
N ARG A 165 -1.18 -6.75 13.85
CA ARG A 165 -0.65 -8.12 13.74
C ARG A 165 -1.08 -9.09 14.84
N ALA A 166 -1.74 -8.61 15.90
CA ALA A 166 -2.45 -9.45 16.88
C ALA A 166 -3.90 -9.74 16.47
N LEU A 167 -4.30 -9.36 15.24
CA LEU A 167 -5.65 -9.51 14.69
C LEU A 167 -6.73 -8.79 15.52
N ALA A 168 -6.33 -7.75 16.26
CA ALA A 168 -7.27 -6.92 17.00
C ALA A 168 -7.76 -5.79 16.10
N GLU A 169 -9.05 -5.84 15.76
CA GLU A 169 -9.76 -4.75 15.09
C GLU A 169 -10.13 -3.65 16.10
N GLN A 170 -9.93 -2.40 15.70
CA GLN A 170 -10.24 -1.22 16.50
C GLN A 170 -10.78 -0.11 15.61
N GLU A 171 -11.45 0.86 16.21
CA GLU A 171 -11.99 2.01 15.51
C GLU A 171 -11.35 3.32 15.97
N LEU A 172 -11.22 4.25 15.03
CA LEU A 172 -10.82 5.64 15.25
C LEU A 172 -11.82 6.56 14.53
N THR A 173 -12.37 7.55 15.22
CA THR A 173 -13.14 8.62 14.57
C THR A 173 -12.20 9.65 13.94
N LEU A 174 -12.48 10.03 12.69
CA LEU A 174 -11.72 11.03 11.94
C LEU A 174 -12.05 12.46 12.37
N THR A 175 -13.32 12.73 12.65
CA THR A 175 -13.82 13.99 13.19
C THR A 175 -13.43 14.12 14.65
N ARG A 176 -12.70 15.18 15.01
CA ARG A 176 -12.57 15.53 16.43
C ARG A 176 -13.92 16.00 16.95
N PRO A 177 -14.30 15.69 18.20
CA PRO A 177 -15.34 16.42 18.88
C PRO A 177 -15.02 17.91 18.79
N ARG A 178 -16.01 18.76 18.43
CA ARG A 178 -15.83 20.20 18.59
C ARG A 178 -15.52 20.46 20.07
N SER A 179 -14.47 21.19 20.36
CA SER A 179 -14.29 21.75 21.71
C SER A 179 -15.54 22.56 22.05
N PRO A 180 -16.11 22.42 23.25
CA PRO A 180 -17.14 23.35 23.69
C PRO A 180 -16.57 24.78 23.67
N GLU A 181 -17.37 25.72 23.16
CA GLU A 181 -17.09 27.16 23.23
C GLU A 181 -17.09 27.67 24.68
#